data_AF-F4XQH0-F1
#
_entry.id   AF-F4XQH0-F1
#
_cell.length_a   1.000
_cell.length_b   1.000
_cell.length_c   1.000
_cell.angle_alpha   90.00
_cell.angle_beta   90.00
_cell.angle_gamma   90.00
#
_symmetry.space_group_name_H-M   'P 1'
#
loop_
_entity.id
_entity.type
_entity.pdbx_description
1 polymer ?
#
loop_
_entity_poly.entity_id
_entity_poly.type
_entity_poly.pdbx_seq_one_letter_code
_entity_poly.pdbx_strand_id
1 'polypeptide(L)' 'MVDCLNAARYFIVKAYDDGMEAEMTNMKLQKLLYYAQSLHLALYDQPLFDEEIQAWRYGPVCPSAYRFYSEFEAKQLP' A
#
# COMPACT_ATOMS: atom_id res chain seq x y z
N MET A 1 -14.39 7.37 3.00
CA MET A 1 -13.04 7.20 2.44
C MET A 1 -12.10 6.78 3.55
N VAL A 2 -11.21 5.83 3.31
CA VAL A 2 -10.19 5.45 4.31
C VAL A 2 -8.93 6.27 4.06
N ASP A 3 -8.13 6.44 5.10
CA ASP A 3 -6.78 7.00 4.99
C ASP A 3 -5.82 5.97 4.36
N CYS A 4 -4.90 6.41 3.49
CA CYS A 4 -4.00 5.49 2.79
C CYS A 4 -3.07 4.73 3.73
N LEU A 5 -2.61 5.34 4.83
CA LEU A 5 -1.79 4.65 5.84
C LEU A 5 -2.60 3.59 6.60
N ASN A 6 -3.89 3.84 6.83
CA ASN A 6 -4.78 2.81 7.40
C ASN A 6 -4.97 1.62 6.45
N ALA A 7 -5.15 1.87 5.15
CA ALA A 7 -5.20 0.81 4.14
C ALA A 7 -3.86 0.04 4.06
N ALA A 8 -2.74 0.76 4.14
CA ALA A 8 -1.41 0.16 4.15
C ALA A 8 -1.21 -0.73 5.38
N ARG A 9 -1.54 -0.23 6.58
CA ARG A 9 -1.46 -1.00 7.84
C ARG A 9 -2.30 -2.26 7.78
N TYR A 10 -3.49 -2.21 7.17
CA TYR A 10 -4.33 -3.39 6.99
C TYR A 10 -3.59 -4.50 6.24
N PHE A 11 -2.94 -4.19 5.12
CA PHE A 11 -2.18 -5.19 4.35
C PHE A 11 -0.99 -5.74 5.12
N ILE A 12 -0.31 -4.91 5.91
CA ILE A 12 0.82 -5.36 6.71
C ILE A 12 0.35 -6.32 7.80
N VAL A 13 -0.65 -5.94 8.60
CA VAL A 13 -1.25 -6.81 9.63
C VAL A 13 -1.74 -8.12 9.01
N LYS A 14 -2.41 -8.03 7.86
CA LYS A 14 -2.89 -9.21 7.14
C LYS A 14 -1.75 -10.15 6.74
N ALA A 15 -0.61 -9.61 6.32
CA ALA A 15 0.56 -10.42 6.01
C ALA A 15 1.14 -11.12 7.26
N TYR A 16 1.16 -10.46 8.42
CA TYR A 16 1.53 -11.10 9.69
C TYR A 16 0.58 -12.22 10.08
N ASP A 17 -0.73 -11.99 9.98
CA ASP A 17 -1.74 -13.00 10.29
C ASP A 17 -1.63 -14.24 9.38
N ASP A 18 -1.22 -14.02 8.13
CA ASP A 18 -1.06 -15.07 7.12
C ASP A 18 0.35 -15.71 7.14
N GLY A 19 1.27 -15.28 8.02
CA GLY A 19 2.65 -15.77 8.09
C GLY A 19 3.51 -15.41 6.86
N MET A 20 3.16 -14.31 6.19
CA MET A 20 3.78 -13.81 4.95
C MET A 20 4.54 -12.48 5.16
N GLU A 21 4.76 -12.06 6.40
CA GLU A 21 5.40 -10.80 6.77
C GLU A 21 6.81 -10.65 6.19
N ALA A 22 7.56 -11.75 6.07
CA ALA A 22 8.89 -11.76 5.46
C ALA A 22 8.90 -11.39 3.96
N GLU A 23 7.76 -11.56 3.28
CA GLU A 23 7.60 -11.16 1.87
C GLU A 23 7.02 -9.75 1.71
N MET A 24 6.60 -9.11 2.80
CA MET A 24 5.94 -7.82 2.78
C MET A 24 6.98 -6.70 2.74
N THR A 25 7.33 -6.27 1.52
CA THR A 25 8.23 -5.13 1.28
C THR A 25 7.45 -3.84 1.02
N ASN A 26 8.08 -2.68 1.19
CA ASN A 26 7.46 -1.39 0.85
C ASN A 26 6.97 -1.36 -0.61
N MET A 27 7.74 -1.93 -1.55
CA MET A 27 7.32 -2.00 -2.95
C MET A 27 6.11 -2.93 -3.19
N LYS A 28 5.98 -4.05 -2.45
CA LYS A 28 4.80 -4.92 -2.52
C LYS A 28 3.58 -4.21 -1.97
N LEU A 29 3.75 -3.47 -0.86
CA LEU A 29 2.72 -2.63 -0.26
C LEU A 29 2.17 -1.57 -1.24
N GLN A 30 3.06 -0.88 -1.97
CA GLN A 30 2.63 0.10 -2.99
C GLN A 30 1.77 -0.53 -4.09
N LYS A 31 2.10 -1.74 -4.54
CA LYS A 31 1.29 -2.48 -5.53
C LYS A 31 -0.08 -2.85 -4.98
N LEU A 32 -0.16 -3.29 -3.71
CA LEU A 32 -1.44 -3.62 -3.07
C LEU A 32 -2.34 -2.39 -2.93
N LEU A 33 -1.79 -1.25 -2.52
CA LEU A 33 -2.51 0.02 -2.47
C LEU A 33 -3.05 0.42 -3.85
N TYR A 34 -2.23 0.27 -4.91
CA TYR A 34 -2.66 0.54 -6.28
C TYR A 34 -3.82 -0.36 -6.73
N TYR A 35 -3.72 -1.68 -6.49
CA TYR A 35 -4.80 -2.59 -6.85
C TYR A 35 -6.08 -2.32 -6.06
N ALA A 36 -5.96 -2.01 -4.77
CA ALA A 36 -7.10 -1.69 -3.92
C ALA A 36 -7.84 -0.43 -4.40
N GLN A 37 -7.11 0.66 -4.68
CA GLN A 37 -7.69 1.89 -5.23
C GLN A 37 -8.35 1.63 -6.58
N SER A 38 -7.66 0.92 -7.48
CA SER A 38 -8.15 0.63 -8.84
C SER A 38 -9.41 -0.22 -8.82
N LEU A 39 -9.45 -1.24 -7.96
CA LEU A 39 -10.60 -2.12 -7.83
C LEU A 39 -11.79 -1.38 -7.19
N HIS A 40 -11.54 -0.55 -6.17
CA HIS A 40 -12.61 0.23 -5.54
C HIS A 40 -13.21 1.26 -6.50
N LEU A 41 -12.36 1.94 -7.29
CA LEU A 41 -12.83 2.80 -8.37
C LEU A 41 -13.66 2.03 -9.40
N ALA A 42 -13.21 0.85 -9.83
CA ALA A 42 -13.94 0.05 -10.82
C ALA A 42 -15.29 -0.48 -10.31
N LEU A 43 -15.40 -0.79 -9.01
CA LEU A 43 -16.61 -1.37 -8.43
C LEU A 43 -17.62 -0.33 -7.95
N TYR A 44 -17.14 0.81 -7.44
CA TYR A 44 -17.98 1.78 -6.73
C TYR A 44 -17.93 3.19 -7.31
N ASP A 45 -17.12 3.41 -8.36
CA ASP A 45 -16.90 4.71 -9.00
C ASP A 45 -16.45 5.80 -8.01
N GLN A 46 -15.74 5.38 -6.96
CA GLN A 46 -15.25 6.22 -5.88
C GLN A 46 -13.83 5.82 -5.48
N PRO A 47 -12.97 6.77 -5.07
CA PRO A 47 -11.66 6.44 -4.53
C PRO A 47 -11.79 5.72 -3.18
N LEU A 48 -10.90 4.77 -2.90
CA LEU A 48 -10.79 4.12 -1.59
C LEU A 48 -10.13 5.09 -0.59
N PHE A 49 -9.09 5.79 -1.04
CA PHE A 49 -8.34 6.82 -0.33
C PHE A 49 -8.05 8.02 -1.27
N ASP A 50 -7.84 9.20 -0.69
CA ASP A 50 -7.71 10.48 -1.42
C ASP A 50 -6.31 10.70 -2.00
N GLU A 51 -5.31 10.00 -1.46
CA GLU A 51 -3.91 10.20 -1.85
C GLU A 51 -3.64 9.82 -3.30
N GLU A 52 -2.94 10.72 -3.99
CA GLU A 52 -2.53 10.51 -5.37
C GLU A 52 -1.55 9.32 -5.48
N ILE A 53 -1.81 8.48 -6.48
CA ILE A 53 -0.87 7.44 -6.90
C ILE A 53 -0.08 7.97 -8.09
N GLN A 54 1.25 7.97 -7.94
CA GLN A 54 2.18 8.48 -8.94
C GLN A 54 2.86 7.33 -9.70
N ALA A 55 3.04 7.51 -11.01
CA ALA A 55 3.78 6.56 -11.84
C ALA A 55 5.29 6.77 -11.71
N TRP A 56 5.92 6.09 -10.75
CA TRP A 56 7.37 6.12 -10.56
C TRP A 56 8.06 5.06 -11.41
N ARG A 57 9.40 5.14 -11.51
CA ARG A 57 10.22 4.25 -12.35
C ARG A 57 9.95 2.75 -12.16
N TYR A 58 9.66 2.32 -10.93
CA TYR A 58 9.49 0.92 -10.55
C TYR A 58 8.03 0.52 -10.27
N GLY A 59 7.09 1.40 -10.59
CA GLY A 59 5.66 1.11 -10.44
C GLY A 59 4.88 2.27 -9.81
N PRO A 60 3.57 2.05 -9.59
CA PRO A 60 2.70 3.00 -8.93
C PRO A 60 3.12 3.17 -7.46
N VAL A 61 3.16 4.40 -6.98
CA VAL A 61 3.57 4.75 -5.62
C VAL A 61 2.59 5.77 -5.06
N CYS A 62 2.06 5.51 -3.87
CA CYS A 62 1.47 6.52 -3.02
C CYS A 62 2.59 7.16 -2.18
N PRO A 63 2.99 8.42 -2.44
CA PRO A 63 4.18 9.00 -1.82
C PRO A 63 4.12 9.09 -0.29
N SER A 64 2.93 9.32 0.28
CA SER A 64 2.74 9.39 1.73
C SER A 64 3.06 8.04 2.39
N ALA A 65 2.46 6.96 1.89
CA ALA A 65 2.72 5.60 2.37
C ALA A 65 4.16 5.16 2.13
N TYR A 66 4.70 5.43 0.93
CA TYR A 66 6.07 5.04 0.60
C TYR A 66 7.10 5.68 1.54
N ARG A 67 6.98 6.99 1.80
CA ARG A 67 7.86 7.72 2.73
C ARG A 67 7.66 7.28 4.17
N PHE A 68 6.42 7.02 4.59
CA PHE A 68 6.14 6.53 5.94
C PHE A 68 6.84 5.19 6.21
N TYR A 69 6.90 4.32 5.20
CA TYR A 69 7.53 3.00 5.30
C TYR A 69 8.95 2.92 4.70
N SER A 70 9.56 4.04 4.28
CA SER A 70 10.85 4.00 3.58
C SER A 70 12.01 3.56 4.47
N GLU A 71 11.94 3.83 5.77
CA GLU A 71 12.98 3.39 6.73
C GLU A 71 13.03 1.86 6.88
N PHE A 72 11.97 1.17 6.45
CA PHE A 72 11.85 -0.28 6.50
C PHE A 72 12.26 -0.93 5.16
N GLU A 73 12.72 -0.21 4.15
CA GLU A 73 13.03 -0.81 2.83
C GLU A 73 14.01 -2.00 2.87
N ALA A 74 14.99 -1.96 3.79
CA ALA A 74 15.96 -3.03 3.99
C ALA A 74 15.60 -3.99 5.14
N LYS A 75 14.49 -3.74 5.83
CA LYS A 75 14.02 -4.50 7.01
C LYS A 75 12.62 -5.05 6.74
N GLN A 76 12.15 -5.93 7.61
CA GLN A 76 10.76 -6.34 7.57
C GLN A 76 9.85 -5.15 7.92
N LEU A 77 8.72 -4.99 7.23
CA LEU A 77 7.71 -3.99 7.58
C LEU A 77 7.15 -4.28 8.99
N PRO A 78 6.83 -3.25 9.79
CA PRO A 78 6.49 -3.38 11.20
C PRO A 78 5.11 -3.99 11.43
#